data_AF-A0A2K3NBI6-F1
#
_entry.id   AF-A0A2K3NBI6-F1
#
_cell.length_a   1.000
_cell.length_b   1.000
_cell.length_c   1.000
_cell.angle_alpha   90.00
_cell.angle_beta   90.00
_cell.angle_gamma   90.00
#
_symmetry.space_group_name_H-M   'P 1'
#
loop_
_entity.id
_entity.type
_entity.pdbx_description
1 polymer ?
#
loop_
_entity_poly.entity_id
_entity_poly.type
_entity_poly.pdbx_seq_one_letter_code
_entity_poly.pdbx_strand_id
1 'polypeptide(L)'
;MELLKSPSVSPDEVIFSPDFHQTLYCHLLCGLLFRDEVQLVSSTFAYSIVYAFRTFEQVFDELITDIKEGVLSSRITHQSIRTAMSKLLKPNPELANLLHKKCIGLSNWYGLIPELFPNVKYVQGIMTGSMEAYLKKLRHYAGDIPLLTSEYGSSEGWIASNVNPKVAPEFATYAILPQIAYFEFIPLTQLDGNEVELKPVGLTDVKIGEEYEILFTNPAGLYRYRLGDVVKVMGFHNSTPEIKFLRRSNLLLTINIDKNTENDLQLSVEAASELLAEEKMEVIDYTSYIDLSKEPGHYVIFWEISGEASDEVLGECCTCLDKSFVDLGYISSRKSKGIGALELRVVRKGTFKIVLEHCVRLGTSVSQFKTP
;
A
#
# COMPACT_ATOMS: atom_id res chain seq x y z
N MET A 1 -18.71 30.75 -7.56
CA MET A 1 -17.50 29.96 -7.21
C MET A 1 -17.47 29.82 -5.70
N GLU A 2 -18.56 29.28 -5.15
CA GLU A 2 -18.77 29.18 -3.70
C GLU A 2 -18.18 27.87 -3.19
N LEU A 3 -17.16 28.01 -2.33
CA LEU A 3 -16.92 27.19 -1.16
C LEU A 3 -16.90 25.66 -1.37
N LEU A 4 -15.77 25.13 -1.86
CA LEU A 4 -15.27 23.84 -1.37
C LEU A 4 -14.99 24.02 0.13
N LYS A 5 -16.04 23.83 0.96
CA LYS A 5 -16.00 24.02 2.42
C LYS A 5 -15.26 22.90 3.16
N SER A 6 -14.85 21.86 2.45
CA SER A 6 -13.90 20.83 2.85
C SER A 6 -13.44 20.12 1.58
N PRO A 7 -12.16 19.71 1.45
CA PRO A 7 -11.71 18.85 0.35
C PRO A 7 -12.27 17.43 0.44
N SER A 8 -12.97 17.09 1.54
CA SER A 8 -13.57 15.78 1.81
C SER A 8 -15.08 15.87 1.95
N VAL A 9 -15.78 14.84 1.49
CA VAL A 9 -17.23 14.64 1.71
C VAL A 9 -17.56 14.17 3.13
N SER A 10 -16.54 13.82 3.92
CA SER A 10 -16.71 13.38 5.31
C SER A 10 -16.55 14.54 6.29
N PRO A 11 -17.37 14.61 7.35
CA PRO A 11 -17.23 15.65 8.37
C PRO A 11 -15.98 15.45 9.23
N ASP A 12 -15.49 16.53 9.84
CA ASP A 12 -14.29 16.53 10.69
C ASP A 12 -14.42 15.54 11.85
N GLU A 13 -15.61 15.39 12.43
CA GLU A 13 -15.86 14.43 13.52
C GLU A 13 -15.69 12.98 13.09
N VAL A 14 -15.85 12.67 11.80
CA VAL A 14 -15.53 11.36 11.22
C VAL A 14 -14.03 11.27 10.94
N ILE A 15 -13.45 12.29 10.29
CA ILE A 15 -12.02 12.30 9.91
C ILE A 15 -11.10 12.15 11.13
N PHE A 16 -11.38 12.87 12.21
CA PHE A 16 -10.52 12.95 13.39
C PHE A 16 -10.95 12.04 14.55
N SER A 17 -11.91 11.14 14.32
CA SER A 17 -12.33 10.22 15.38
C SER A 17 -11.31 9.09 15.58
N PRO A 18 -11.09 8.65 16.84
CA PRO A 18 -10.07 7.65 17.16
C PRO A 18 -10.46 6.21 16.77
N ASP A 19 -11.75 5.92 16.57
CA ASP A 19 -12.20 4.56 16.21
C ASP A 19 -12.21 4.36 14.70
N PHE A 20 -11.19 3.68 14.19
CA PHE A 20 -11.01 3.44 12.76
C PHE A 20 -12.16 2.67 12.10
N HIS A 21 -12.73 1.67 12.77
CA HIS A 21 -13.78 0.86 12.14
C HIS A 21 -15.08 1.65 12.00
N GLN A 22 -15.41 2.46 13.00
CA GLN A 22 -16.56 3.36 12.95
C GLN A 22 -16.35 4.49 11.92
N THR A 23 -15.15 5.07 11.86
CA THR A 23 -14.84 6.13 10.90
C THR A 23 -14.84 5.62 9.48
N LEU A 24 -14.24 4.46 9.21
CA LEU A 24 -14.25 3.86 7.87
C LEU A 24 -15.68 3.60 7.37
N TYR A 25 -16.55 3.04 8.22
CA TYR A 25 -17.96 2.85 7.87
C TYR A 25 -18.62 4.19 7.50
N CYS A 26 -18.39 5.23 8.32
CA CYS A 26 -18.97 6.54 8.07
C CYS A 26 -18.36 7.27 6.86
N HIS A 27 -17.08 7.05 6.56
CA HIS A 27 -16.43 7.56 5.34
C HIS A 27 -17.05 6.96 4.09
N LEU A 28 -17.26 5.64 4.07
CA LEU A 28 -17.96 4.96 2.98
C LEU A 28 -19.38 5.50 2.82
N LEU A 29 -20.12 5.62 3.93
CA LEU A 29 -21.48 6.16 3.94
C LEU A 29 -21.55 7.61 3.41
N CYS A 30 -20.65 8.48 3.85
CA CYS A 30 -20.54 9.85 3.33
C CYS A 30 -20.25 9.87 1.82
N GLY A 31 -19.33 9.01 1.36
CA GLY A 31 -19.04 8.85 -0.06
C GLY A 31 -20.30 8.53 -0.87
N LEU A 32 -21.10 7.57 -0.42
CA LEU A 32 -22.33 7.17 -1.10
C LEU A 32 -23.38 8.28 -1.15
N LEU A 33 -23.54 9.04 -0.06
CA LEU A 33 -24.50 10.15 0.03
C LEU A 33 -24.15 11.29 -0.93
N PHE A 34 -22.86 11.57 -1.09
CA PHE A 34 -22.34 12.65 -1.94
C PHE A 34 -21.72 12.13 -3.23
N ARG A 35 -22.18 10.98 -3.73
CA ARG A 35 -21.52 10.24 -4.81
C ARG A 35 -21.26 11.05 -6.08
N ASP A 36 -22.18 11.97 -6.41
CA ASP A 36 -22.10 12.79 -7.62
C ASP A 36 -21.09 13.95 -7.46
N GLU A 37 -20.70 14.27 -6.23
CA GLU A 37 -19.70 15.30 -5.92
C GLU A 37 -18.27 14.73 -5.85
N VAL A 38 -18.14 13.40 -5.69
CA VAL A 38 -16.85 12.72 -5.57
C VAL A 38 -16.10 12.75 -6.91
N GLN A 39 -15.01 13.52 -6.94
CA GLN A 39 -14.09 13.59 -8.09
C GLN A 39 -12.76 12.89 -7.85
N LEU A 40 -12.44 12.60 -6.59
CA LEU A 40 -11.18 12.02 -6.13
C LEU A 40 -11.47 10.99 -5.05
N VAL A 41 -10.90 9.79 -5.21
CA VAL A 41 -10.81 8.80 -4.13
C VAL A 41 -9.35 8.74 -3.69
N SER A 42 -9.06 9.03 -2.43
CA SER A 42 -7.68 9.09 -1.96
C SER A 42 -7.49 8.55 -0.56
N SER A 43 -6.31 7.99 -0.32
CA SER A 43 -5.76 7.70 0.99
C SER A 43 -4.23 7.81 0.93
N THR A 44 -3.55 7.80 2.07
CA THR A 44 -2.08 7.79 2.14
C THR A 44 -1.50 6.61 1.35
N PHE A 45 -2.03 5.40 1.54
CA PHE A 45 -1.50 4.17 0.97
C PHE A 45 -2.55 3.41 0.15
N ALA A 46 -2.11 2.75 -0.92
CA ALA A 46 -2.95 1.86 -1.74
C ALA A 46 -3.67 0.80 -0.89
N TYR A 47 -2.97 0.24 0.09
CA TYR A 47 -3.51 -0.70 1.09
C TYR A 47 -4.82 -0.18 1.70
N SER A 48 -4.84 1.06 2.19
CA SER A 48 -6.00 1.61 2.87
C SER A 48 -7.22 1.72 1.95
N ILE A 49 -7.00 2.03 0.67
CA ILE A 49 -8.08 2.12 -0.33
C ILE A 49 -8.64 0.72 -0.61
N VAL A 50 -7.76 -0.26 -0.82
CA VAL A 50 -8.16 -1.66 -1.01
C VAL A 50 -8.89 -2.20 0.23
N TYR A 51 -8.40 -1.89 1.42
CA TYR A 51 -9.03 -2.27 2.68
C TYR A 51 -10.43 -1.64 2.82
N ALA A 52 -10.58 -0.37 2.45
CA ALA A 52 -11.87 0.32 2.49
C ALA A 52 -12.90 -0.36 1.59
N PHE A 53 -12.54 -0.69 0.35
CA PHE A 53 -13.47 -1.35 -0.58
C PHE A 53 -13.70 -2.83 -0.22
N ARG A 54 -12.69 -3.57 0.27
CA ARG A 54 -12.90 -4.90 0.86
C ARG A 54 -13.87 -4.86 2.05
N THR A 55 -13.80 -3.81 2.85
CA THR A 55 -14.75 -3.60 3.96
C THR A 55 -16.14 -3.27 3.41
N PHE A 56 -16.22 -2.43 2.38
CA PHE A 56 -17.48 -2.11 1.70
C PHE A 56 -18.19 -3.37 1.22
N GLU A 57 -17.49 -4.32 0.59
CA GLU A 57 -18.08 -5.61 0.17
C GLU A 57 -18.77 -6.36 1.32
N GLN A 58 -18.23 -6.24 2.55
CA GLN A 58 -18.73 -6.95 3.73
C GLN A 58 -19.91 -6.24 4.41
N VAL A 59 -19.99 -4.91 4.30
CA VAL A 59 -20.99 -4.09 5.02
C VAL A 59 -21.95 -3.35 4.09
N PHE A 60 -21.91 -3.67 2.79
CA PHE A 60 -22.67 -2.95 1.75
C PHE A 60 -24.17 -2.96 2.04
N ASP A 61 -24.76 -4.11 2.40
CA ASP A 61 -26.20 -4.21 2.70
C ASP A 61 -26.61 -3.31 3.88
N GLU A 62 -25.75 -3.20 4.89
CA GLU A 62 -25.95 -2.33 6.05
C GLU A 62 -25.90 -0.86 5.62
N LEU A 63 -24.91 -0.47 4.81
CA LEU A 63 -24.81 0.89 4.26
C LEU A 63 -26.05 1.29 3.43
N ILE A 64 -26.56 0.37 2.60
CA ILE A 64 -27.77 0.60 1.81
C ILE A 64 -28.99 0.77 2.71
N THR A 65 -29.09 -0.02 3.78
CA THR A 65 -30.18 0.07 4.77
C THR A 65 -30.16 1.43 5.47
N ASP A 66 -28.99 1.86 5.94
CA ASP A 66 -28.79 3.16 6.58
C ASP A 66 -29.24 4.32 5.66
N ILE A 67 -28.89 4.28 4.37
CA ILE A 67 -29.33 5.28 3.38
C ILE A 67 -30.84 5.23 3.17
N LYS A 68 -31.40 4.03 3.03
CA LYS A 68 -32.83 3.81 2.77
C LYS A 68 -33.69 4.37 3.90
N GLU A 69 -33.33 4.04 5.14
CA GLU A 69 -34.08 4.39 6.34
C GLU A 69 -33.72 5.78 6.89
N GLY A 70 -32.55 6.32 6.52
CA GLY A 70 -32.04 7.56 7.09
C GLY A 70 -31.66 7.43 8.56
N VAL A 71 -31.37 6.21 9.03
CA VAL A 71 -30.96 5.91 10.40
C VAL A 71 -29.57 5.29 10.38
N LEU A 72 -28.66 5.85 11.17
CA LEU A 72 -27.30 5.33 11.28
C LEU A 72 -27.26 4.06 12.13
N SER A 73 -26.60 3.03 11.63
CA SER A 73 -26.41 1.73 12.28
C SER A 73 -25.96 1.84 13.74
N SER A 74 -26.44 0.91 14.57
CA SER A 74 -26.02 0.77 15.98
C SER A 74 -24.55 0.39 16.15
N ARG A 75 -23.86 -0.02 15.08
CA ARG A 75 -22.40 -0.22 15.04
C ARG A 75 -21.64 1.04 15.48
N ILE A 76 -22.17 2.20 15.12
CA ILE A 76 -21.53 3.49 15.41
C ILE A 76 -21.92 3.91 16.82
N THR A 77 -21.03 3.73 17.79
CA THR A 77 -21.29 4.08 19.19
C THR A 77 -20.77 5.48 19.55
N HIS A 78 -19.82 6.03 18.79
CA HIS A 78 -19.20 7.31 19.11
C HIS A 78 -20.17 8.49 18.91
N GLN A 79 -20.52 9.18 19.99
CA GLN A 79 -21.60 10.18 19.97
C GLN A 79 -21.32 11.38 19.05
N SER A 80 -20.05 11.81 18.93
CA SER A 80 -19.65 12.89 18.02
C SER A 80 -19.94 12.53 16.57
N ILE A 81 -19.56 11.32 16.14
CA ILE A 81 -19.86 10.78 14.81
C ILE A 81 -21.37 10.71 14.60
N ARG A 82 -22.11 10.10 15.54
CA ARG A 82 -23.58 9.98 15.40
C ARG A 82 -24.26 11.33 15.21
N THR A 83 -23.78 12.35 15.93
CA THR A 83 -24.32 13.72 15.86
C THR A 83 -23.95 14.42 14.54
N ALA A 84 -22.76 14.16 13.99
CA ALA A 84 -22.37 14.69 12.69
C ALA A 84 -23.16 14.01 11.56
N MET A 85 -23.22 12.68 11.58
CA MET A 85 -23.91 11.88 10.56
C MET A 85 -25.43 12.09 10.57
N SER A 86 -26.06 12.34 11.72
CA SER A 86 -27.51 12.62 11.78
C SER A 86 -27.93 13.90 11.06
N LYS A 87 -27.00 14.84 10.83
CA LYS A 87 -27.24 16.04 10.02
C LYS A 87 -27.21 15.74 8.52
N LEU A 88 -26.54 14.66 8.12
CA LEU A 88 -26.33 14.26 6.73
C LEU A 88 -27.34 13.20 6.28
N LEU A 89 -27.62 12.20 7.13
CA LEU A 89 -28.53 11.11 6.82
C LEU A 89 -29.99 11.60 6.76
N LYS A 90 -30.63 11.32 5.64
CA LYS A 90 -32.07 11.46 5.44
C LYS A 90 -32.57 10.23 4.69
N PRO A 91 -33.80 9.75 4.94
CA PRO A 91 -34.33 8.59 4.24
C PRO A 91 -34.30 8.83 2.73
N ASN A 92 -33.56 7.99 2.00
CA ASN A 92 -33.44 8.09 0.54
C ASN A 92 -33.54 6.69 -0.11
N PRO A 93 -34.76 6.12 -0.21
CA PRO A 93 -34.97 4.80 -0.79
C PRO A 93 -34.57 4.71 -2.27
N GLU A 94 -34.67 5.81 -3.02
CA GLU A 94 -34.30 5.84 -4.44
C GLU A 94 -32.79 5.65 -4.63
N LEU A 95 -31.97 6.39 -3.87
CA LEU A 95 -30.52 6.23 -3.87
C LEU A 95 -30.11 4.82 -3.40
N ALA A 96 -30.72 4.32 -2.33
CA ALA A 96 -30.45 2.98 -1.82
C ALA A 96 -30.74 1.90 -2.88
N ASN A 97 -31.90 1.96 -3.55
CA ASN A 97 -32.25 1.01 -4.60
C ASN A 97 -31.33 1.12 -5.82
N LEU A 98 -30.93 2.34 -6.20
CA LEU A 98 -29.97 2.59 -7.27
C LEU A 98 -28.62 1.94 -6.98
N LEU A 99 -28.04 2.23 -5.81
CA LEU A 99 -26.75 1.70 -5.39
C LEU A 99 -26.79 0.17 -5.26
N HIS A 100 -27.84 -0.37 -4.63
CA HIS A 100 -28.03 -1.81 -4.54
C HIS A 100 -28.06 -2.46 -5.92
N LYS A 101 -28.85 -1.91 -6.87
CA LYS A 101 -28.93 -2.40 -8.24
C LYS A 101 -27.58 -2.35 -8.97
N LYS A 102 -26.80 -1.28 -8.77
CA LYS A 102 -25.45 -1.16 -9.36
C LYS A 102 -24.50 -2.21 -8.81
N CYS A 103 -24.42 -2.35 -7.48
CA CYS A 103 -23.52 -3.29 -6.83
C CYS A 103 -23.82 -4.75 -7.22
N ILE A 104 -25.08 -5.19 -7.20
CA ILE A 104 -25.44 -6.57 -7.59
C ILE A 104 -25.24 -6.84 -9.09
N GLY A 105 -25.20 -5.78 -9.91
CA GLY A 105 -24.93 -5.88 -11.34
C GLY A 105 -23.45 -6.08 -11.67
N LEU A 106 -22.56 -5.83 -10.71
CA LEU A 106 -21.13 -6.02 -10.91
C LEU A 106 -20.74 -7.49 -10.83
N SER A 107 -19.88 -7.91 -11.75
CA SER A 107 -19.23 -9.22 -11.66
C SER A 107 -17.99 -9.11 -10.79
N ASN A 108 -18.00 -9.78 -9.64
CA ASN A 108 -16.88 -9.81 -8.70
C ASN A 108 -16.39 -8.42 -8.27
N TRP A 109 -17.26 -7.42 -8.15
CA TRP A 109 -16.88 -6.03 -7.77
C TRP A 109 -15.90 -5.32 -8.72
N TYR A 110 -15.72 -5.82 -9.95
CA TYR A 110 -14.89 -5.15 -10.94
C TYR A 110 -15.48 -3.77 -11.30
N GLY A 111 -14.66 -2.72 -11.34
CA GLY A 111 -15.12 -1.36 -11.64
C GLY A 111 -16.04 -0.75 -10.58
N LEU A 112 -15.93 -1.21 -9.33
CA LEU A 112 -16.75 -0.71 -8.22
C LEU A 112 -16.65 0.81 -8.03
N ILE A 113 -15.44 1.38 -8.09
CA ILE A 113 -15.21 2.81 -7.84
C ILE A 113 -15.99 3.69 -8.82
N PRO A 114 -15.88 3.54 -10.15
CA PRO A 114 -16.66 4.35 -11.09
C PRO A 114 -18.17 4.10 -11.03
N GLU A 115 -18.62 2.90 -10.63
CA GLU A 115 -20.05 2.64 -10.44
C GLU A 115 -20.63 3.38 -9.23
N LEU A 116 -19.89 3.39 -8.11
CA LEU A 116 -20.27 4.15 -6.93
C LEU A 116 -20.17 5.65 -7.20
N PHE A 117 -19.09 6.12 -7.81
CA PHE A 117 -18.75 7.54 -7.97
C PHE A 117 -18.63 7.90 -9.47
N PRO A 118 -19.71 8.37 -10.12
CA PRO A 118 -19.76 8.50 -11.57
C PRO A 118 -18.89 9.65 -12.10
N ASN A 119 -18.51 10.60 -11.23
CA ASN A 119 -17.71 11.78 -11.57
C ASN A 119 -16.25 11.66 -11.09
N VAL A 120 -15.83 10.48 -10.61
CA VAL A 120 -14.46 10.23 -10.16
C VAL A 120 -13.50 10.35 -11.35
N LYS A 121 -12.41 11.09 -11.15
CA LYS A 121 -11.42 11.38 -12.20
C LYS A 121 -10.16 10.54 -12.04
N TYR A 122 -9.77 10.25 -10.81
CA TYR A 122 -8.59 9.47 -10.49
C TYR A 122 -8.65 8.96 -9.05
N VAL A 123 -7.88 7.90 -8.80
CA VAL A 123 -7.58 7.38 -7.46
C VAL A 123 -6.15 7.79 -7.10
N GLN A 124 -5.96 8.39 -5.93
CA GLN A 124 -4.67 8.93 -5.50
C GLN A 124 -4.18 8.29 -4.20
N GLY A 125 -2.89 7.96 -4.17
CA GLY A 125 -2.21 7.52 -2.95
C GLY A 125 -0.76 7.12 -3.23
N ILE A 126 -0.04 6.66 -2.21
CA ILE A 126 1.26 6.03 -2.39
C ILE A 126 1.02 4.60 -2.87
N MET A 127 1.54 4.30 -4.07
CA MET A 127 1.34 3.02 -4.77
C MET A 127 2.65 2.44 -5.32
N THR A 128 3.80 2.98 -4.90
CA THR A 128 5.15 2.50 -5.25
C THR A 128 5.78 1.70 -4.11
N GLY A 129 6.81 0.92 -4.41
CA GLY A 129 7.50 0.09 -3.44
C GLY A 129 6.56 -0.99 -2.91
N SER A 130 6.49 -1.18 -1.59
CA SER A 130 5.63 -2.19 -0.96
C SER A 130 4.14 -2.09 -1.28
N MET A 131 3.70 -0.93 -1.76
CA MET A 131 2.31 -0.72 -2.13
C MET A 131 1.96 -1.26 -3.52
N GLU A 132 2.96 -1.63 -4.34
CA GLU A 132 2.74 -2.18 -5.69
C GLU A 132 1.96 -3.50 -5.64
N ALA A 133 2.12 -4.30 -4.58
CA ALA A 133 1.38 -5.54 -4.36
C ALA A 133 -0.16 -5.34 -4.37
N TYR A 134 -0.64 -4.14 -4.01
CA TYR A 134 -2.07 -3.83 -3.97
C TYR A 134 -2.61 -3.30 -5.31
N LEU A 135 -1.75 -3.00 -6.29
CA LEU A 135 -2.16 -2.40 -7.56
C LEU A 135 -3.11 -3.30 -8.35
N LYS A 136 -2.90 -4.61 -8.34
CA LYS A 136 -3.80 -5.56 -9.03
C LYS A 136 -5.23 -5.44 -8.51
N LYS A 137 -5.42 -5.49 -7.18
CA LYS A 137 -6.74 -5.36 -6.56
C LYS A 137 -7.31 -3.95 -6.68
N LEU A 138 -6.45 -2.92 -6.61
CA LEU A 138 -6.88 -1.55 -6.76
C LEU A 138 -7.37 -1.26 -8.18
N ARG A 139 -6.67 -1.73 -9.22
CA ARG A 139 -7.12 -1.68 -10.63
C ARG A 139 -8.42 -2.42 -10.84
N HIS A 140 -8.60 -3.56 -10.17
CA HIS A 140 -9.85 -4.31 -10.21
C HIS A 140 -11.04 -3.46 -9.75
N TYR A 141 -10.91 -2.73 -8.63
CA TYR A 141 -11.96 -1.79 -8.19
C TYR A 141 -12.06 -0.53 -9.05
N ALA A 142 -10.93 0.01 -9.51
CA ALA A 142 -10.86 1.25 -10.27
C ALA A 142 -11.39 1.11 -11.70
N GLY A 143 -11.31 -0.09 -12.29
CA GLY A 143 -11.56 -0.29 -13.72
C GLY A 143 -10.60 0.57 -14.54
N ASP A 144 -11.15 1.45 -15.39
CA ASP A 144 -10.38 2.36 -16.24
C ASP A 144 -9.98 3.67 -15.55
N ILE A 145 -10.36 3.88 -14.28
CA ILE A 145 -10.02 5.11 -13.55
C ILE A 145 -8.50 5.16 -13.30
N PRO A 146 -7.81 6.25 -13.70
CA PRO A 146 -6.37 6.40 -13.51
C PRO A 146 -5.94 6.30 -12.04
N LEU A 147 -4.84 5.58 -11.81
CA LEU A 147 -4.15 5.46 -10.52
C LEU A 147 -2.96 6.41 -10.49
N LEU A 148 -2.92 7.33 -9.53
CA LEU A 148 -1.94 8.40 -9.44
C LEU A 148 -1.16 8.35 -8.13
N THR A 149 0.15 8.49 -8.24
CA THR A 149 1.04 8.84 -7.12
C THR A 149 1.45 10.30 -7.24
N SER A 150 1.51 11.04 -6.14
CA SER A 150 1.78 12.48 -6.17
C SER A 150 3.08 12.90 -5.51
N GLU A 151 3.42 12.27 -4.38
CA GLU A 151 4.36 12.82 -3.43
C GLU A 151 5.23 11.70 -2.87
N TYR A 152 6.50 12.03 -2.62
CA TYR A 152 7.46 11.17 -1.96
C TYR A 152 8.04 11.93 -0.77
N GLY A 153 7.89 11.33 0.41
CA GLY A 153 8.31 11.92 1.68
C GLY A 153 8.21 10.93 2.81
N SER A 154 8.62 11.37 3.99
CA SER A 154 8.64 10.62 5.22
C SER A 154 8.27 11.50 6.41
N SER A 155 8.22 10.93 7.61
CA SER A 155 7.99 11.69 8.85
C SER A 155 9.09 12.73 9.10
N GLU A 156 10.30 12.47 8.62
CA GLU A 156 11.46 13.34 8.75
C GLU A 156 11.39 14.54 7.77
N GLY A 157 10.65 14.41 6.66
CA GLY A 157 10.41 15.51 5.74
C GLY A 157 9.89 15.07 4.37
N TRP A 158 9.39 16.04 3.63
CA TRP A 158 9.07 15.85 2.21
C TRP A 158 10.36 15.75 1.40
N ILE A 159 10.31 15.10 0.24
CA ILE A 159 11.50 14.84 -0.59
C ILE A 159 11.27 15.24 -2.04
N ALA A 160 10.23 14.70 -2.67
CA ALA A 160 10.05 14.81 -4.11
C ALA A 160 8.56 14.78 -4.50
N SER A 161 8.25 15.20 -5.72
CA SER A 161 6.89 15.15 -6.28
C SER A 161 6.87 14.49 -7.65
N ASN A 162 5.80 13.76 -7.95
CA ASN A 162 5.61 13.13 -9.24
C ASN A 162 5.25 14.18 -10.30
N VAL A 163 6.19 14.42 -11.23
CA VAL A 163 6.02 15.37 -12.35
C VAL A 163 5.43 14.71 -13.59
N ASN A 164 5.23 13.39 -13.57
CA ASN A 164 4.72 12.56 -14.66
C ASN A 164 3.47 11.77 -14.23
N PRO A 165 2.37 12.40 -13.78
CA PRO A 165 1.23 11.72 -13.15
C PRO A 165 0.40 10.83 -14.10
N LYS A 166 0.73 10.81 -15.40
CA LYS A 166 0.08 9.94 -16.41
C LYS A 166 0.79 8.60 -16.56
N VAL A 167 2.01 8.47 -16.01
CA VAL A 167 2.78 7.24 -16.04
C VAL A 167 2.20 6.27 -15.01
N ALA A 168 2.17 4.98 -15.34
CA ALA A 168 1.66 3.97 -14.41
C ALA A 168 2.49 3.96 -13.11
N PRO A 169 1.88 3.67 -11.94
CA PRO A 169 2.56 3.73 -10.65
C PRO A 169 3.89 2.95 -10.57
N GLU A 170 4.01 1.79 -11.22
CA GLU A 170 5.23 0.96 -11.25
C GLU A 170 6.43 1.66 -11.90
N PHE A 171 6.17 2.66 -12.73
CA PHE A 171 7.18 3.46 -13.43
C PHE A 171 7.22 4.91 -12.93
N ALA A 172 6.53 5.22 -11.83
CA ALA A 172 6.49 6.56 -11.29
C ALA A 172 7.88 7.04 -10.90
N THR A 173 8.22 8.26 -11.32
CA THR A 173 9.41 8.99 -10.93
C THR A 173 9.01 10.23 -10.15
N TYR A 174 9.90 10.67 -9.26
CA TYR A 174 9.67 11.82 -8.41
C TYR A 174 10.82 12.80 -8.58
N ALA A 175 10.52 14.05 -8.93
CA ALA A 175 11.50 15.13 -9.02
C ALA A 175 11.76 15.68 -7.61
N ILE A 176 13.01 15.64 -7.18
CA ILE A 176 13.41 16.13 -5.86
C ILE A 176 13.16 17.62 -5.74
N LEU A 177 12.59 18.08 -4.63
CA LEU A 177 12.27 19.49 -4.43
C LEU A 177 13.46 20.17 -3.71
N PRO A 178 14.38 20.87 -4.39
CA PRO A 178 15.65 21.29 -3.77
C PRO A 178 15.47 22.35 -2.67
N GLN A 179 14.31 22.99 -2.62
CA GLN A 179 13.98 24.05 -1.67
C GLN A 179 13.58 23.57 -0.27
N ILE A 180 13.26 22.28 -0.10
CA ILE A 180 12.68 21.79 1.18
C ILE A 180 13.74 21.26 2.15
N ALA A 181 14.88 20.81 1.63
CA ALA A 181 16.01 20.30 2.40
C ALA A 181 17.29 20.33 1.55
N TYR A 182 18.43 20.19 2.21
CA TYR A 182 19.70 19.91 1.54
C TYR A 182 19.87 18.39 1.41
N PHE A 183 20.01 17.90 0.17
CA PHE A 183 20.09 16.48 -0.14
C PHE A 183 21.50 16.07 -0.55
N GLU A 184 21.98 14.98 0.04
CA GLU A 184 23.19 14.25 -0.36
C GLU A 184 22.82 12.80 -0.68
N PHE A 185 23.69 12.11 -1.43
CA PHE A 185 23.43 10.76 -1.93
C PHE A 185 24.64 9.88 -1.72
N ILE A 186 24.50 8.78 -0.97
CA ILE A 186 25.55 7.75 -0.84
C ILE A 186 25.40 6.78 -2.00
N PRO A 187 26.39 6.64 -2.91
CA PRO A 187 26.35 5.61 -3.94
C PRO A 187 26.26 4.21 -3.32
N LEU A 188 25.33 3.39 -3.77
CA LEU A 188 25.09 2.06 -3.19
C LEU A 188 26.31 1.14 -3.31
N THR A 189 27.16 1.33 -4.33
CA THR A 189 28.43 0.61 -4.50
C THR A 189 29.39 0.78 -3.32
N GLN A 190 29.30 1.90 -2.58
CA GLN A 190 30.11 2.13 -1.38
C GLN A 190 29.56 1.39 -0.16
N LEU A 191 28.24 1.15 -0.11
CA LEU A 191 27.56 0.43 0.97
C LEU A 191 27.75 -1.09 0.86
N ASP A 192 27.87 -1.61 -0.37
CA ASP A 192 28.15 -3.03 -0.62
C ASP A 192 29.65 -3.37 -0.52
N GLY A 193 30.54 -2.37 -0.55
CA GLY A 193 31.97 -2.52 -0.35
C GLY A 193 32.39 -2.40 1.12
N ASN A 194 33.59 -2.91 1.46
CA ASN A 194 34.22 -2.68 2.77
C ASN A 194 34.82 -1.26 2.90
N GLU A 195 34.24 -0.25 2.26
CA GLU A 195 34.75 1.12 2.37
C GLU A 195 34.45 1.70 3.76
N VAL A 196 35.52 2.13 4.45
CA VAL A 196 35.45 2.64 5.83
C VAL A 196 34.87 4.06 5.89
N GLU A 197 34.95 4.83 4.79
CA GLU A 197 34.51 6.22 4.72
C GLU A 197 33.56 6.44 3.55
N LEU A 198 32.27 6.62 3.87
CA LEU A 198 31.24 6.95 2.89
C LEU A 198 31.52 8.35 2.32
N LYS A 199 31.43 8.49 1.00
CA LYS A 199 31.58 9.76 0.26
C LYS A 199 30.28 10.09 -0.44
N PRO A 200 29.34 10.78 0.25
CA PRO A 200 28.11 11.25 -0.38
C PRO A 200 28.41 12.27 -1.46
N VAL A 201 27.59 12.27 -2.51
CA VAL A 201 27.61 13.27 -3.57
C VAL A 201 26.44 14.25 -3.40
N GLY A 202 26.59 15.48 -3.91
CA GLY A 202 25.51 16.47 -3.87
C GLY A 202 24.39 16.15 -4.85
N LEU A 203 23.25 16.83 -4.69
CA LEU A 203 22.07 16.69 -5.56
C LEU A 203 22.39 16.84 -7.07
N THR A 204 23.35 17.68 -7.44
CA THR A 204 23.72 17.93 -8.84
C THR A 204 24.71 16.93 -9.42
N ASP A 205 25.33 16.11 -8.57
CA ASP A 205 26.46 15.23 -8.95
C ASP A 205 26.01 13.76 -9.12
N VAL A 206 24.72 13.50 -8.93
CA VAL A 206 24.12 12.17 -9.14
C VAL A 206 24.11 11.80 -10.63
N LYS A 207 24.19 10.50 -10.93
CA LYS A 207 24.28 9.99 -12.30
C LYS A 207 23.06 9.15 -12.65
N ILE A 208 22.56 9.32 -13.87
CA ILE A 208 21.45 8.51 -14.40
C ILE A 208 21.84 7.03 -14.38
N GLY A 209 20.92 6.20 -13.90
CA GLY A 209 21.08 4.75 -13.81
C GLY A 209 21.76 4.25 -12.54
N GLU A 210 22.39 5.14 -11.76
CA GLU A 210 23.02 4.78 -10.48
C GLU A 210 22.00 4.77 -9.34
N GLU A 211 22.31 3.96 -8.31
CA GLU A 211 21.50 3.77 -7.12
C GLU A 211 22.16 4.41 -5.91
N TYR A 212 21.36 5.06 -5.08
CA TYR A 212 21.83 5.85 -3.96
C TYR A 212 20.94 5.68 -2.73
N GLU A 213 21.55 5.71 -1.55
CA GLU A 213 20.83 5.98 -0.31
C GLU A 213 20.76 7.50 -0.08
N ILE A 214 19.58 8.01 0.25
CA ILE A 214 19.36 9.44 0.51
C ILE A 214 19.88 9.81 1.90
N LEU A 215 20.71 10.86 1.98
CA LEU A 215 20.82 11.67 3.19
C LEU A 215 20.14 13.00 2.97
N PHE A 216 19.57 13.53 4.04
CA PHE A 216 19.02 14.86 3.97
C PHE A 216 19.28 15.66 5.25
N THR A 217 19.35 16.97 5.08
CA THR A 217 19.52 17.95 6.14
C THR A 217 18.37 18.94 6.06
N ASN A 218 17.62 19.13 7.16
CA ASN A 218 16.41 19.94 7.15
C ASN A 218 16.42 21.05 8.22
N PRO A 219 15.53 22.05 8.12
CA PRO A 219 15.41 23.12 9.12
C PRO A 219 14.97 22.65 10.51
N ALA A 220 14.45 21.42 10.63
CA ALA A 220 14.04 20.83 11.91
C ALA A 220 15.21 20.24 12.72
N GLY A 221 16.44 20.35 12.22
CA GLY A 221 17.65 19.97 12.96
C GLY A 221 18.15 18.56 12.69
N LEU A 222 17.65 17.90 11.64
CA LEU A 222 18.28 16.69 11.11
C LEU A 222 19.45 17.10 10.21
N TYR A 223 20.65 16.58 10.49
CA TYR A 223 21.88 16.89 9.76
C TYR A 223 22.49 15.63 9.21
N ARG A 224 22.64 15.56 7.88
CA ARG A 224 23.14 14.39 7.15
C ARG A 224 22.46 13.11 7.62
N TYR A 225 21.14 13.19 7.87
CA TYR A 225 20.38 12.08 8.38
C TYR A 225 20.19 11.04 7.28
N ARG A 226 20.62 9.81 7.53
CA ARG A 226 20.41 8.68 6.63
C ARG A 226 18.95 8.29 6.65
N LEU A 227 18.24 8.55 5.55
CA LEU A 227 16.83 8.24 5.42
C LEU A 227 16.58 6.72 5.37
N GLY A 228 17.58 5.96 4.91
CA GLY A 228 17.47 4.52 4.69
C GLY A 228 16.66 4.14 3.45
N ASP A 229 16.24 5.10 2.65
CA ASP A 229 15.58 4.86 1.36
C ASP A 229 16.65 4.79 0.25
N VAL A 230 16.58 3.72 -0.54
CA VAL A 230 17.40 3.51 -1.73
C VAL A 230 16.60 3.91 -2.96
N VAL A 231 17.18 4.77 -3.79
CA VAL A 231 16.56 5.34 -4.97
C VAL A 231 17.47 5.23 -6.19
N LYS A 232 16.88 5.14 -7.38
CA LYS A 232 17.59 5.15 -8.65
C LYS A 232 17.33 6.44 -9.39
N VAL A 233 18.38 7.07 -9.91
CA VAL A 233 18.21 8.26 -10.75
C VAL A 233 17.75 7.82 -12.14
N MET A 234 16.55 8.22 -12.52
CA MET A 234 15.95 7.86 -13.80
C MET A 234 16.17 8.92 -14.89
N GLY A 235 16.43 10.15 -14.47
CA GLY A 235 16.61 11.28 -15.38
C GLY A 235 16.65 12.60 -14.63
N PHE A 236 16.30 13.67 -15.31
CA PHE A 236 16.24 15.01 -14.74
C PHE A 236 14.99 15.76 -15.24
N HIS A 237 14.28 16.38 -14.31
CA HIS A 237 13.26 17.37 -14.59
C HIS A 237 13.93 18.74 -14.61
N ASN A 238 14.19 19.27 -15.81
CA ASN A 238 15.11 20.40 -16.00
C ASN A 238 16.51 20.06 -15.45
N SER A 239 16.91 20.66 -14.32
CA SER A 239 18.19 20.40 -13.64
C SER A 239 18.04 19.62 -12.34
N THR A 240 16.81 19.27 -11.95
CA THR A 240 16.52 18.52 -10.73
C THR A 240 16.52 17.02 -11.04
N PRO A 241 17.18 16.18 -10.23
CA PRO A 241 17.11 14.73 -10.40
C PRO A 241 15.67 14.19 -10.27
N GLU A 242 15.28 13.35 -11.22
CA GLU A 242 14.10 12.50 -11.13
C GLU A 242 14.52 11.12 -10.63
N ILE A 243 13.95 10.70 -9.50
CA ILE A 243 14.30 9.46 -8.82
C ILE A 243 13.13 8.47 -8.80
N LYS A 244 13.46 7.18 -8.90
CA LYS A 244 12.54 6.07 -8.63
C LYS A 244 12.87 5.47 -7.27
N PHE A 245 11.87 5.34 -6.40
CA PHE A 245 12.03 4.59 -5.15
C PHE A 245 12.25 3.11 -5.45
N LEU A 246 13.25 2.49 -4.84
CA LEU A 246 13.51 1.06 -4.96
C LEU A 246 13.11 0.30 -3.71
N ARG A 247 13.66 0.67 -2.55
CA ARG A 247 13.48 -0.08 -1.29
C ARG A 247 13.92 0.72 -0.07
N ARG A 248 13.59 0.20 1.11
CA ARG A 248 14.28 0.59 2.36
C ARG A 248 15.44 -0.36 2.64
N SER A 249 16.61 0.19 2.96
CA SER A 249 17.83 -0.57 3.26
C SER A 249 17.65 -1.57 4.40
N ASN A 250 16.80 -1.24 5.38
CA ASN A 250 16.59 -2.05 6.59
C ASN A 250 15.58 -3.19 6.41
N LEU A 251 14.97 -3.36 5.24
CA LEU A 251 13.98 -4.40 4.92
C LEU A 251 14.57 -5.52 4.05
N LEU A 252 15.87 -5.77 4.16
CA LEU A 252 16.53 -6.90 3.50
C LEU A 252 16.30 -8.18 4.29
N LEU A 253 15.87 -9.24 3.59
CA LEU A 253 15.89 -10.61 4.09
C LEU A 253 17.25 -11.24 3.74
N THR A 254 17.98 -11.66 4.76
CA THR A 254 19.32 -12.25 4.62
C THR A 254 19.53 -13.34 5.66
N ILE A 255 19.95 -14.53 5.22
CA ILE A 255 20.36 -15.64 6.11
C ILE A 255 21.87 -15.88 6.04
N ASN A 256 22.43 -15.82 4.83
CA ASN A 256 23.83 -16.06 4.53
C ASN A 256 24.39 -14.89 3.70
N ILE A 257 24.76 -15.13 2.43
CA ILE A 257 25.23 -14.09 1.50
C ILE A 257 24.09 -13.49 0.67
N ASP A 258 22.88 -14.02 0.83
CA ASP A 258 21.67 -13.59 0.13
C ASP A 258 21.22 -12.21 0.58
N LYS A 259 20.74 -11.41 -0.37
CA LYS A 259 20.23 -10.06 -0.11
C LYS A 259 18.89 -9.89 -0.80
N ASN A 260 17.87 -10.60 -0.31
CA ASN A 260 16.53 -10.49 -0.88
C ASN A 260 15.86 -9.23 -0.36
N THR A 261 15.29 -8.45 -1.27
CA THR A 261 14.55 -7.24 -0.97
C THR A 261 13.06 -7.55 -0.83
N GLU A 262 12.31 -6.57 -0.30
CA GLU A 262 10.84 -6.61 -0.32
C GLU A 262 10.27 -6.78 -1.74
N ASN A 263 10.93 -6.19 -2.75
CA ASN A 263 10.54 -6.36 -4.15
C ASN A 263 10.78 -7.80 -4.64
N ASP A 264 11.88 -8.44 -4.25
CA ASP A 264 12.14 -9.84 -4.62
C ASP A 264 11.09 -10.78 -4.00
N LEU A 265 10.72 -10.51 -2.74
CA LEU A 265 9.63 -11.23 -2.08
C LEU A 265 8.29 -10.98 -2.79
N GLN A 266 7.97 -9.74 -3.14
CA GLN A 266 6.75 -9.39 -3.86
C GLN A 266 6.67 -10.13 -5.20
N LEU A 267 7.72 -10.06 -6.03
CA LEU A 267 7.78 -10.75 -7.32
C LEU A 267 7.63 -12.27 -7.16
N SER A 268 8.25 -12.83 -6.11
CA SER A 268 8.10 -14.26 -5.79
C SER A 268 6.65 -14.62 -5.43
N VAL A 269 5.99 -13.80 -4.60
CA VAL A 269 4.58 -13.98 -4.24
C VAL A 269 3.67 -13.83 -5.46
N GLU A 270 3.92 -12.84 -6.32
CA GLU A 270 3.15 -12.63 -7.56
C GLU A 270 3.22 -13.87 -8.45
N ALA A 271 4.42 -14.38 -8.73
CA ALA A 271 4.63 -15.58 -9.55
C ALA A 271 3.92 -16.81 -8.96
N ALA A 272 4.00 -17.03 -7.65
CA ALA A 272 3.33 -18.15 -7.00
C ALA A 272 1.81 -17.97 -6.91
N SER A 273 1.32 -16.73 -6.85
CA SER A 273 -0.12 -16.43 -6.78
C SER A 273 -0.88 -16.77 -8.07
N GLU A 274 -0.19 -16.89 -9.20
CA GLU A 274 -0.79 -17.30 -10.47
C GLU A 274 -1.37 -18.72 -10.38
N LEU A 275 -0.69 -19.62 -9.67
CA LEU A 275 -1.16 -20.99 -9.42
C LEU A 275 -2.45 -21.02 -8.60
N LEU A 276 -2.59 -20.11 -7.62
CA LEU A 276 -3.85 -19.95 -6.87
C LEU A 276 -4.97 -19.37 -7.73
N ALA A 277 -4.63 -18.52 -8.70
CA ALA A 277 -5.62 -17.90 -9.57
C ALA A 277 -6.31 -18.92 -10.48
N GLU A 278 -5.62 -20.01 -10.87
CA GLU A 278 -6.21 -21.13 -11.62
C GLU A 278 -7.37 -21.79 -10.85
N GLU A 279 -7.25 -21.84 -9.52
CA GLU A 279 -8.27 -22.33 -8.59
C GLU A 279 -9.27 -21.24 -8.13
N LYS A 280 -9.26 -20.06 -8.79
CA LYS A 280 -10.10 -18.90 -8.45
C LYS A 280 -9.89 -18.39 -7.01
N MET A 281 -8.68 -18.54 -6.49
CA MET A 281 -8.27 -18.00 -5.19
C MET A 281 -7.32 -16.82 -5.37
N GLU A 282 -7.29 -15.91 -4.39
CA GLU A 282 -6.35 -14.79 -4.33
C GLU A 282 -5.57 -14.80 -3.02
N VAL A 283 -4.31 -14.38 -3.08
CA VAL A 283 -3.56 -13.97 -1.89
C VAL A 283 -4.13 -12.63 -1.42
N ILE A 284 -4.68 -12.61 -0.22
CA ILE A 284 -5.28 -11.43 0.41
C ILE A 284 -4.20 -10.46 0.89
N ASP A 285 -3.21 -11.00 1.61
CA ASP A 285 -2.06 -10.30 2.16
C ASP A 285 -0.96 -11.30 2.52
N TYR A 286 0.27 -10.82 2.71
CA TYR A 286 1.41 -11.67 3.08
C TYR A 286 2.41 -10.94 3.97
N THR A 287 3.21 -11.71 4.69
CA THR A 287 4.41 -11.22 5.39
C THR A 287 5.47 -12.32 5.37
N SER A 288 6.69 -11.98 5.78
CA SER A 288 7.80 -12.93 5.82
C SER A 288 8.55 -12.86 7.13
N TYR A 289 9.23 -13.95 7.45
CA TYR A 289 10.08 -14.08 8.62
C TYR A 289 11.25 -14.99 8.29
N ILE A 290 12.41 -14.70 8.89
CA ILE A 290 13.57 -15.57 8.82
C ILE A 290 13.59 -16.44 10.07
N ASP A 291 13.41 -17.75 9.88
CA ASP A 291 13.46 -18.73 10.96
C ASP A 291 14.88 -19.28 11.11
N LEU A 292 15.57 -18.82 12.15
CA LEU A 292 16.90 -19.29 12.54
C LEU A 292 16.85 -20.32 13.67
N SER A 293 15.65 -20.81 14.04
CA SER A 293 15.53 -21.85 15.08
C SER A 293 16.02 -23.22 14.59
N LYS A 294 16.16 -23.39 13.27
CA LYS A 294 16.68 -24.59 12.60
C LYS A 294 18.04 -24.29 11.96
N GLU A 295 18.86 -25.32 11.82
CA GLU A 295 20.13 -25.25 11.08
C GLU A 295 20.07 -26.19 9.86
N PRO A 296 20.22 -25.68 8.62
CA PRO A 296 20.31 -24.26 8.24
C PRO A 296 18.98 -23.52 8.43
N GLY A 297 19.06 -22.22 8.72
CA GLY A 297 17.87 -21.35 8.80
C GLY A 297 17.17 -21.23 7.45
N HIS A 298 15.90 -20.86 7.45
CA HIS A 298 15.08 -20.79 6.24
C HIS A 298 14.10 -19.62 6.25
N TYR A 299 13.58 -19.31 5.06
CA TYR A 299 12.56 -18.29 4.86
C TYR A 299 11.19 -18.87 5.16
N VAL A 300 10.40 -18.15 5.95
CA VAL A 300 9.00 -18.45 6.22
C VAL A 300 8.15 -17.36 5.60
N ILE A 301 7.26 -17.73 4.68
CA ILE A 301 6.30 -16.81 4.07
C ILE A 301 4.91 -17.14 4.61
N PHE A 302 4.22 -16.14 5.13
CA PHE A 302 2.85 -16.28 5.61
C PHE A 302 1.88 -15.72 4.58
N TRP A 303 0.89 -16.52 4.20
CA TRP A 303 -0.16 -16.11 3.26
C TRP A 303 -1.53 -16.16 3.92
N GLU A 304 -2.29 -15.08 3.81
CA GLU A 304 -3.74 -15.13 3.99
C GLU A 304 -4.37 -15.24 2.59
N ILE A 305 -5.21 -16.25 2.36
CA ILE A 305 -5.83 -16.51 1.06
C ILE A 305 -7.36 -16.42 1.14
N SER A 306 -8.02 -16.18 0.00
CA SER A 306 -9.47 -15.98 -0.06
C SER A 306 -10.32 -17.24 0.10
N GLY A 307 -9.72 -18.43 0.02
CA GLY A 307 -10.38 -19.73 0.09
C GLY A 307 -9.52 -20.79 0.78
N GLU A 308 -9.83 -22.06 0.56
CA GLU A 308 -9.06 -23.21 1.06
C GLU A 308 -8.41 -23.93 -0.13
N ALA A 309 -7.08 -23.93 -0.18
CA ALA A 309 -6.30 -24.61 -1.21
C ALA A 309 -5.89 -26.01 -0.74
N SER A 310 -5.73 -26.94 -1.69
CA SER A 310 -5.20 -28.28 -1.39
C SER A 310 -3.71 -28.24 -1.05
N ASP A 311 -3.24 -29.23 -0.28
CA ASP A 311 -1.83 -29.35 0.07
C ASP A 311 -0.92 -29.49 -1.17
N GLU A 312 -1.44 -30.07 -2.26
CA GLU A 312 -0.74 -30.18 -3.54
C GLU A 312 -0.49 -28.80 -4.16
N VAL A 313 -1.54 -27.98 -4.29
CA VAL A 313 -1.44 -26.61 -4.82
C VAL A 313 -0.55 -25.75 -3.93
N LEU A 314 -0.67 -25.87 -2.61
CA LEU A 314 0.20 -25.15 -1.67
C LEU A 314 1.66 -25.59 -1.76
N GLY A 315 1.92 -26.87 -2.00
CA GLY A 315 3.26 -27.41 -2.26
C GLY A 315 3.87 -26.87 -3.55
N GLU A 316 3.08 -26.75 -4.61
CA GLU A 316 3.48 -26.12 -5.87
C GLU A 316 3.74 -24.61 -5.70
N CYS A 317 2.85 -23.91 -4.99
CA CYS A 317 3.04 -22.50 -4.63
C CYS A 317 4.34 -22.29 -3.83
N CYS A 318 4.60 -23.12 -2.82
CA CYS A 318 5.83 -23.08 -2.04
C CYS A 318 7.07 -23.32 -2.90
N THR A 319 7.00 -24.27 -3.83
CA THR A 319 8.07 -24.55 -4.79
C THR A 319 8.29 -23.38 -5.75
N CYS A 320 7.20 -22.73 -6.20
CA CYS A 320 7.27 -21.55 -7.05
C CYS A 320 7.89 -20.37 -6.30
N LEU A 321 7.49 -20.14 -5.04
CA LEU A 321 8.07 -19.13 -4.16
C LEU A 321 9.59 -19.28 -4.04
N ASP A 322 10.06 -20.48 -3.67
CA ASP A 322 11.49 -20.79 -3.49
C ASP A 322 12.27 -20.56 -4.80
N LYS A 323 11.72 -20.95 -5.95
CA LYS A 323 12.37 -20.81 -7.26
C LYS A 323 12.37 -19.39 -7.82
N SER A 324 11.45 -18.54 -7.38
CA SER A 324 11.26 -17.20 -7.94
C SER A 324 12.22 -16.16 -7.36
N PHE A 325 12.93 -16.49 -6.27
CA PHE A 325 14.03 -15.66 -5.79
C PHE A 325 15.21 -15.71 -6.77
N VAL A 326 15.48 -14.57 -7.42
CA VAL A 326 16.53 -14.44 -8.45
C VAL A 326 17.91 -14.09 -7.90
N ASP A 327 18.00 -13.73 -6.62
CA ASP A 327 19.27 -13.41 -5.98
C ASP A 327 20.25 -14.59 -6.06
N LEU A 328 21.45 -14.32 -6.58
CA LEU A 328 22.47 -15.35 -6.77
C LEU A 328 22.95 -15.93 -5.43
N GLY A 329 22.96 -15.10 -4.37
CA GLY A 329 23.30 -15.53 -3.02
C GLY A 329 22.29 -16.54 -2.48
N TYR A 330 21.00 -16.28 -2.68
CA TYR A 330 19.91 -17.18 -2.31
C TYR A 330 19.98 -18.48 -3.11
N ILE A 331 20.02 -18.41 -4.45
CA ILE A 331 20.06 -19.59 -5.32
C ILE A 331 21.26 -20.49 -4.99
N SER A 332 22.45 -19.89 -4.81
CA SER A 332 23.67 -20.61 -4.45
C SER A 332 23.56 -21.25 -3.06
N SER A 333 23.05 -20.51 -2.07
CA SER A 333 22.92 -21.00 -0.69
C SER A 333 21.85 -22.08 -0.54
N ARG A 334 20.75 -22.01 -1.31
CA ARG A 334 19.75 -23.09 -1.40
C ARG A 334 20.34 -24.36 -2.00
N LYS A 335 21.12 -24.24 -3.10
CA LYS A 335 21.80 -25.38 -3.75
C LYS A 335 22.87 -26.02 -2.88
N SER A 336 23.65 -25.21 -2.16
CA SER A 336 24.71 -25.68 -1.25
C SER A 336 24.20 -26.10 0.13
N LYS A 337 22.87 -26.02 0.37
CA LYS A 337 22.22 -26.29 1.66
C LYS A 337 22.70 -25.37 2.80
N GLY A 338 23.17 -24.17 2.47
CA GLY A 338 23.41 -23.09 3.43
C GLY A 338 22.14 -22.36 3.86
N ILE A 339 21.05 -22.47 3.09
CA ILE A 339 19.69 -22.03 3.45
C ILE A 339 18.74 -23.22 3.34
N GLY A 340 17.92 -23.43 4.37
CA GLY A 340 16.91 -24.48 4.41
C GLY A 340 15.77 -24.28 3.40
N ALA A 341 14.89 -25.28 3.26
CA ALA A 341 13.75 -25.18 2.35
C ALA A 341 12.79 -24.07 2.77
N LEU A 342 12.31 -23.28 1.81
CA LEU A 342 11.30 -22.26 2.09
C LEU A 342 10.06 -22.92 2.67
N GLU A 343 9.46 -22.26 3.66
CA GLU A 343 8.25 -22.71 4.33
C GLU A 343 7.10 -21.74 4.04
N LEU A 344 6.07 -22.23 3.36
CA LEU A 344 4.82 -21.50 3.19
C LEU A 344 3.86 -21.85 4.33
N ARG A 345 3.43 -20.84 5.09
CA ARG A 345 2.43 -20.98 6.17
C ARG A 345 1.15 -20.24 5.80
N VAL A 346 0.09 -20.98 5.52
CA VAL A 346 -1.23 -20.38 5.31
C VAL A 346 -1.85 -20.02 6.66
N VAL A 347 -2.24 -18.77 6.82
CA VAL A 347 -2.91 -18.26 8.03
C VAL A 347 -4.42 -18.22 7.84
N ARG A 348 -5.16 -18.16 8.94
CA ARG A 348 -6.63 -18.10 8.89
C ARG A 348 -7.08 -16.76 8.31
N LYS A 349 -8.23 -16.77 7.63
CA LYS A 349 -8.88 -15.54 7.16
C LYS A 349 -9.09 -14.56 8.32
N GLY A 350 -8.69 -13.31 8.11
CA GLY A 350 -8.72 -12.24 9.11
C GLY A 350 -7.49 -12.17 10.02
N THR A 351 -6.45 -12.98 9.82
CA THR A 351 -5.21 -12.87 10.59
C THR A 351 -4.54 -11.51 10.40
N PHE A 352 -4.41 -11.00 9.17
CA PHE A 352 -3.81 -9.67 8.95
C PHE A 352 -4.68 -8.53 9.48
N LYS A 353 -6.00 -8.73 9.59
CA LYS A 353 -6.88 -7.80 10.31
C LYS A 353 -6.53 -7.73 11.80
N ILE A 354 -6.26 -8.88 12.43
CA ILE A 354 -5.84 -8.93 13.84
C ILE A 354 -4.46 -8.28 14.01
N VAL A 355 -3.54 -8.46 13.06
CA VAL A 355 -2.24 -7.78 13.06
C VAL A 355 -2.41 -6.27 12.98
N LEU A 356 -3.24 -5.78 12.07
CA LEU A 356 -3.60 -4.37 11.97
C LEU A 356 -4.12 -3.84 13.32
N GLU A 357 -5.15 -4.48 13.88
CA GLU A 357 -5.75 -4.09 15.17
C GLU A 357 -4.71 -4.08 16.31
N HIS A 358 -3.78 -5.03 16.30
CA HIS A 358 -2.68 -5.10 17.26
C HIS A 358 -1.72 -3.91 17.11
N CYS A 359 -1.25 -3.60 15.90
CA CYS A 359 -0.36 -2.47 15.63
C CYS A 359 -1.00 -1.13 15.99
N VAL A 360 -2.30 -0.98 15.74
CA VAL A 360 -3.08 0.20 16.13
C VAL A 360 -3.15 0.34 17.65
N ARG A 361 -3.40 -0.76 18.37
CA ARG A 361 -3.38 -0.76 19.84
C ARG A 361 -2.00 -0.40 20.43
N LEU A 362 -0.91 -0.70 19.71
CA LEU A 362 0.45 -0.29 20.07
C LEU A 362 0.77 1.17 19.76
N GLY A 363 -0.17 1.92 19.16
CA GLY A 363 -0.02 3.36 18.88
C GLY A 363 0.30 3.69 17.42
N THR A 364 0.30 2.72 16.51
CA THR A 364 0.47 2.99 15.08
C THR A 364 -0.78 3.68 14.53
N SER A 365 -0.60 4.83 13.85
CA SER A 365 -1.73 5.48 13.16
C SER A 365 -2.23 4.60 12.01
N VAL A 366 -3.54 4.39 11.91
CA VAL A 366 -4.12 3.53 10.87
C VAL A 366 -3.84 4.05 9.46
N SER A 367 -3.84 5.38 9.31
CA SER A 367 -3.49 6.05 8.04
C SER A 367 -2.05 5.80 7.60
N GLN A 368 -1.19 5.35 8.52
CA GLN A 368 0.23 5.06 8.28
C GLN A 368 0.54 3.55 8.30
N PHE A 369 -0.46 2.69 8.51
CA PHE A 369 -0.23 1.26 8.58
C PHE A 369 0.16 0.68 7.22
N LYS A 370 1.14 -0.21 7.27
CA LYS A 370 1.54 -1.12 6.19
C LYS A 370 1.70 -2.50 6.79
N THR A 371 1.33 -3.54 6.06
CA THR A 371 1.66 -4.90 6.46
C THR A 371 3.19 -5.03 6.52
N PRO A 372 3.76 -5.45 7.66
CA PRO A 372 5.20 -5.45 7.89
C PRO A 372 5.93 -6.59 7.19
#